data_AF-A0A2G6KW36-F1
#
_entry.id   AF-A0A2G6KW36-F1
#
_cell.length_a   1.000
_cell.length_b   1.000
_cell.length_c   1.000
_cell.angle_alpha   90.00
_cell.angle_beta   90.00
_cell.angle_gamma   90.00
#
_symmetry.space_group_name_H-M   'P 1'
#
loop_
_entity.id
_entity.type
_entity.pdbx_description
1 polymer ?
#
loop_
_entity_poly.entity_id
_entity_poly.type
_entity_poly.pdbx_seq_one_letter_code
_entity_poly.pdbx_strand_id
1 'polypeptide(L)'
;MSFQNLETLAIRDFVEQSYLDYSMYVILDRALPHIGDGLKPVQRRIIYAMSELGLSAVSKHKKSARTVGDVLGKYHPHGDSACYEAMVLMAQYFSYRYPLVDGQGNWGSIDDPKSFAAMRYTESKLTKYAQVLLRELGQGTVTWQANFDGTLKEPQLLPAMLPNVLLNGASGIAVGMSTDMPPHNIGDVVSACLAVIDNPDISAGELADLLQGPDYPTYGECITAKKDLRALYESGTGS
;
A
#
# COMPACT_ATOMS: atom_id res chain seq x y z
N MET A 1 -33.46 -25.83 29.64
CA MET A 1 -33.03 -26.41 28.35
C MET A 1 -31.84 -27.29 28.62
N SER A 2 -31.94 -28.58 28.31
CA SER A 2 -30.84 -29.55 28.45
C SER A 2 -29.83 -29.29 27.33
N PHE A 3 -28.58 -28.98 27.68
CA PHE A 3 -27.47 -28.80 26.74
C PHE A 3 -26.98 -30.14 26.16
N GLN A 4 -27.90 -30.96 25.63
CA GLN A 4 -27.56 -32.20 24.96
C GLN A 4 -27.09 -31.87 23.53
N ASN A 5 -25.84 -32.22 23.22
CA ASN A 5 -25.08 -31.95 21.98
C ASN A 5 -24.23 -30.67 21.95
N LEU A 6 -23.61 -30.28 23.08
CA LEU A 6 -22.50 -29.32 23.04
C LEU A 6 -21.18 -30.06 22.84
N GLU A 7 -20.48 -29.74 21.76
CA GLU A 7 -19.06 -30.06 21.62
C GLU A 7 -18.25 -29.21 22.61
N THR A 8 -17.26 -29.82 23.25
CA THR A 8 -16.36 -29.15 24.18
C THR A 8 -15.00 -28.97 23.54
N LEU A 9 -14.42 -27.78 23.67
CA LEU A 9 -13.08 -27.45 23.16
C LEU A 9 -12.24 -26.91 24.31
N ALA A 10 -11.00 -27.38 24.42
CA ALA A 10 -10.07 -26.86 25.42
C ALA A 10 -9.76 -25.39 25.11
N ILE A 11 -9.79 -24.54 26.14
CA ILE A 11 -9.51 -23.09 25.98
C ILE A 11 -8.14 -22.87 25.34
N ARG A 12 -7.13 -23.67 25.71
CA ARG A 12 -5.79 -23.60 25.11
C ARG A 12 -5.85 -23.75 23.59
N ASP A 13 -6.49 -24.80 23.12
CA ASP A 13 -6.55 -25.13 21.70
C ASP A 13 -7.40 -24.09 20.93
N PHE A 14 -8.49 -23.61 21.54
CA PHE A 14 -9.30 -22.51 21.00
C PHE A 14 -8.50 -21.21 20.85
N VAL A 15 -7.77 -20.81 21.90
CA VAL A 15 -7.00 -19.56 21.91
C VAL A 15 -5.84 -19.65 20.91
N GLU A 16 -5.13 -20.76 20.87
CA GLU A 16 -4.03 -20.97 19.92
C GLU A 16 -4.52 -20.85 18.48
N GLN A 17 -5.57 -21.59 18.12
CA GLN A 17 -6.12 -21.54 16.76
C GLN A 17 -6.66 -20.16 16.39
N SER A 18 -7.50 -19.57 17.25
CA SER A 18 -8.12 -18.27 16.97
C SER A 18 -7.08 -17.15 16.87
N TYR A 19 -6.05 -17.19 17.71
CA TYR A 19 -4.98 -16.22 17.68
C TYR A 19 -4.09 -16.40 16.45
N LEU A 20 -3.80 -17.64 16.04
CA LEU A 20 -3.05 -17.94 14.83
C LEU A 20 -3.79 -17.45 13.57
N ASP A 21 -5.08 -17.74 13.45
CA ASP A 21 -5.91 -17.32 12.31
C ASP A 21 -5.94 -15.79 12.18
N TYR A 22 -6.15 -15.09 13.29
CA TYR A 22 -6.10 -13.63 13.32
C TYR A 22 -4.70 -13.09 12.98
N SER A 23 -3.65 -13.70 13.52
CA SER A 23 -2.26 -13.28 13.27
C SER A 23 -1.91 -13.40 11.79
N MET A 24 -2.20 -14.54 11.17
CA MET A 24 -1.98 -14.78 9.75
C MET A 24 -2.78 -13.81 8.88
N TYR A 25 -4.04 -13.56 9.23
CA TYR A 25 -4.87 -12.58 8.54
C TYR A 25 -4.27 -11.17 8.59
N VAL A 26 -3.81 -10.71 9.75
CA VAL A 26 -3.21 -9.37 9.87
C VAL A 26 -1.90 -9.28 9.08
N ILE A 27 -1.08 -10.33 9.08
CA ILE A 27 0.20 -10.37 8.36
C ILE A 27 -0.05 -10.33 6.84
N LEU A 28 -0.88 -11.24 6.31
CA LEU A 28 -1.06 -11.43 4.88
C LEU A 28 -2.03 -10.44 4.24
N ASP A 29 -3.13 -10.13 4.94
CA ASP A 29 -4.27 -9.40 4.36
C ASP A 29 -4.41 -7.96 4.86
N ARG A 30 -3.48 -7.46 5.69
CA ARG A 30 -3.64 -6.13 6.29
C ARG A 30 -2.37 -5.29 6.39
N ALA A 31 -1.40 -5.74 7.16
CA ALA A 31 -0.35 -4.86 7.68
C ALA A 31 0.83 -4.71 6.72
N LEU A 32 1.24 -5.79 6.05
CA LEU A 32 2.39 -5.81 5.18
C LEU A 32 1.99 -5.56 3.72
N PRO A 33 2.75 -4.74 2.97
CA PRO A 33 2.56 -4.61 1.53
C PRO A 33 3.07 -5.85 0.80
N HIS A 34 2.61 -6.06 -0.43
CA HIS A 34 3.24 -7.05 -1.31
C HIS A 34 4.45 -6.44 -2.04
N ILE A 35 5.57 -7.15 -2.13
CA ILE A 35 6.81 -6.65 -2.77
C ILE A 35 6.60 -6.26 -4.24
N GLY A 36 5.74 -6.99 -4.96
CA GLY A 36 5.50 -6.79 -6.39
C GLY A 36 4.85 -5.45 -6.75
N ASP A 37 3.90 -4.96 -5.95
CA ASP A 37 3.21 -3.68 -6.23
C ASP A 37 3.39 -2.62 -5.13
N GLY A 38 3.98 -3.00 -3.99
CA GLY A 38 4.16 -2.14 -2.84
C GLY A 38 2.86 -1.75 -2.15
N LEU A 39 1.76 -2.46 -2.38
CA LEU A 39 0.46 -2.11 -1.81
C LEU A 39 -0.02 -3.15 -0.80
N LYS A 40 -0.69 -2.64 0.25
CA LYS A 40 -1.56 -3.43 1.13
C LYS A 40 -2.89 -3.73 0.42
N PRO A 41 -3.66 -4.74 0.84
CA PRO A 41 -4.92 -5.09 0.17
C PRO A 41 -5.93 -3.96 0.09
N VAL A 42 -6.10 -3.15 1.15
CA VAL A 42 -7.00 -1.98 1.12
C VAL A 42 -6.57 -0.94 0.08
N GLN A 43 -5.27 -0.68 -0.04
CA GLN A 43 -4.72 0.27 -1.00
C GLN A 43 -4.93 -0.23 -2.42
N ARG A 44 -4.62 -1.51 -2.68
CA ARG A 44 -4.84 -2.16 -3.98
C ARG A 44 -6.29 -2.08 -4.43
N ARG A 45 -7.22 -2.41 -3.54
CA ARG A 45 -8.67 -2.39 -3.81
C ARG A 45 -9.18 -0.98 -4.09
N ILE A 46 -8.69 0.05 -3.39
CA ILE A 46 -9.00 1.45 -3.69
C ILE A 46 -8.56 1.82 -5.11
N ILE A 47 -7.29 1.58 -5.45
CA ILE A 47 -6.74 1.92 -6.78
C ILE A 47 -7.46 1.17 -7.90
N TYR A 48 -7.75 -0.12 -7.70
CA TYR A 48 -8.50 -0.92 -8.65
C TYR A 48 -9.94 -0.43 -8.85
N ALA A 49 -10.70 -0.22 -7.77
CA ALA A 49 -12.08 0.25 -7.86
C ALA A 49 -12.17 1.65 -8.49
N MET A 50 -11.21 2.54 -8.21
CA MET A 50 -11.13 3.85 -8.88
C MET A 50 -10.91 3.70 -10.39
N SER A 51 -10.07 2.75 -10.81
CA SER A 51 -9.86 2.43 -12.23
C SER A 51 -11.16 1.96 -12.90
N GLU A 52 -11.87 1.01 -12.28
CA GLU A 52 -13.16 0.53 -12.79
C GLU A 52 -14.24 1.62 -12.87
N LEU A 53 -14.22 2.57 -11.93
CA LEU A 53 -15.10 3.74 -11.93
C LEU A 53 -14.75 4.79 -13.00
N GLY A 54 -13.69 4.55 -13.78
CA GLY A 54 -13.19 5.45 -14.81
C GLY A 54 -12.53 6.72 -14.25
N LEU A 55 -12.05 6.69 -13.01
CA LEU A 55 -11.45 7.84 -12.31
C LEU A 55 -9.99 8.05 -12.67
N SER A 56 -9.68 8.12 -13.97
CA SER A 56 -8.32 8.38 -14.45
C SER A 56 -7.86 9.82 -14.19
N ALA A 57 -6.57 10.09 -14.37
CA ALA A 57 -6.02 11.44 -14.17
C ALA A 57 -6.67 12.54 -15.04
N VAL A 58 -7.25 12.17 -16.18
CA VAL A 58 -7.94 13.09 -17.10
C VAL A 58 -9.43 13.23 -16.80
N SER A 59 -9.99 12.39 -15.92
CA SER A 59 -11.41 12.47 -15.56
C SER A 59 -11.68 13.66 -14.64
N LYS A 60 -12.97 14.02 -14.51
CA LYS A 60 -13.43 14.87 -13.41
C LYS A 60 -13.33 14.10 -12.08
N HIS A 61 -13.12 14.81 -10.99
CA HIS A 61 -13.23 14.22 -9.65
C HIS A 61 -14.66 13.70 -9.41
N LYS A 62 -14.78 12.66 -8.58
CA LYS A 62 -16.07 12.21 -8.03
C LYS A 62 -16.00 12.19 -6.52
N LYS A 63 -17.15 12.31 -5.86
CA LYS A 63 -17.26 12.24 -4.39
C LYS A 63 -16.56 11.00 -3.85
N SER A 64 -15.68 11.20 -2.86
CA SER A 64 -14.92 10.15 -2.20
C SER A 64 -15.83 9.07 -1.60
N ALA A 65 -16.99 9.47 -1.06
CA ALA A 65 -18.00 8.55 -0.54
C ALA A 65 -18.47 7.50 -1.56
N ARG A 66 -18.55 7.87 -2.86
CA ARG A 66 -18.92 6.91 -3.91
C ARG A 66 -17.81 5.89 -4.14
N THR A 67 -16.56 6.34 -4.22
CA THR A 67 -15.39 5.46 -4.37
C THR A 67 -15.30 4.48 -3.20
N VAL A 68 -15.40 4.99 -1.96
CA VAL A 68 -15.36 4.14 -0.75
C VAL A 68 -16.53 3.14 -0.75
N GLY A 69 -17.75 3.58 -1.08
CA GLY A 69 -18.90 2.68 -1.18
C GLY A 69 -18.68 1.52 -2.17
N ASP A 70 -18.15 1.80 -3.36
CA ASP A 70 -17.81 0.76 -4.35
C ASP A 70 -16.69 -0.17 -3.85
N VAL A 71 -15.65 0.36 -3.21
CA VAL A 71 -14.56 -0.46 -2.64
C VAL A 71 -15.10 -1.43 -1.59
N LEU A 72 -15.93 -0.95 -0.67
CA LEU A 72 -16.48 -1.79 0.40
C LEU A 72 -17.48 -2.82 -0.12
N GLY A 73 -18.39 -2.37 -0.99
CA GLY A 73 -19.45 -3.22 -1.53
C GLY A 73 -18.93 -4.31 -2.47
N LYS A 74 -17.79 -4.08 -3.14
CA LYS A 74 -17.24 -5.02 -4.13
C LYS A 74 -16.07 -5.83 -3.60
N TYR A 75 -15.15 -5.24 -2.84
CA TYR A 75 -13.83 -5.84 -2.62
C TYR A 75 -13.37 -5.87 -1.16
N HIS A 76 -13.73 -4.88 -0.34
CA HIS A 76 -13.12 -4.69 0.98
C HIS A 76 -14.16 -4.75 2.12
N PRO A 77 -14.41 -5.94 2.71
CA PRO A 77 -15.47 -6.14 3.71
C PRO A 77 -15.06 -5.63 5.12
N HIS A 78 -14.69 -4.35 5.22
CA HIS A 78 -14.29 -3.70 6.47
C HIS A 78 -14.94 -2.32 6.64
N GLY A 79 -14.55 -1.61 7.70
CA GLY A 79 -15.07 -0.27 8.01
C GLY A 79 -14.71 0.76 6.94
N ASP A 80 -15.66 1.64 6.68
CA ASP A 80 -15.56 2.76 5.74
C ASP A 80 -14.51 3.80 6.17
N SER A 81 -14.43 4.11 7.47
CA SER A 81 -13.45 5.05 8.01
C SER A 81 -12.01 4.63 7.70
N ALA A 82 -11.64 3.37 7.96
CA ALA A 82 -10.29 2.88 7.71
C ALA A 82 -9.95 2.85 6.21
N CYS A 83 -10.93 2.52 5.36
CA CYS A 83 -10.77 2.58 3.91
C CYS A 83 -10.57 4.03 3.43
N TYR A 84 -11.35 4.98 3.94
CA TYR A 84 -11.23 6.38 3.58
C TYR A 84 -9.92 6.99 4.07
N GLU A 85 -9.49 6.69 5.30
CA GLU A 85 -8.20 7.09 5.85
C GLU A 85 -7.03 6.61 4.97
N ALA A 86 -7.07 5.36 4.50
CA ALA A 86 -6.09 4.85 3.56
C ALA A 86 -6.09 5.63 2.23
N MET A 87 -7.27 5.99 1.70
CA MET A 87 -7.38 6.82 0.51
C MET A 87 -6.84 8.24 0.74
N VAL A 88 -7.09 8.83 1.91
CA VAL A 88 -6.57 10.15 2.28
C VAL A 88 -5.05 10.14 2.33
N LEU A 89 -4.44 9.15 2.99
CA LEU A 89 -2.99 9.04 3.06
C LEU A 89 -2.35 8.95 1.67
N MET A 90 -2.94 8.17 0.77
CA MET A 90 -2.48 8.04 -0.63
C MET A 90 -2.63 9.32 -1.48
N ALA A 91 -3.39 10.31 -0.98
CA ALA A 91 -3.58 11.61 -1.63
C ALA A 91 -2.70 12.72 -1.03
N GLN A 92 -2.23 12.54 0.20
CA GLN A 92 -1.43 13.55 0.89
C GLN A 92 -0.01 13.59 0.34
N TYR A 93 0.33 14.68 -0.37
CA TYR A 93 1.66 14.88 -0.96
C TYR A 93 2.81 14.94 0.06
N PHE A 94 2.49 15.20 1.33
CA PHE A 94 3.44 15.22 2.44
C PHE A 94 3.56 13.88 3.17
N SER A 95 2.73 12.89 2.82
CA SER A 95 2.78 11.54 3.37
C SER A 95 3.25 10.53 2.33
N TYR A 96 2.82 10.66 1.08
CA TYR A 96 3.26 9.85 -0.05
C TYR A 96 4.25 10.65 -0.92
N ARG A 97 5.41 10.04 -1.23
CA ARG A 97 6.40 10.67 -2.12
C ARG A 97 5.90 10.82 -3.56
N TYR A 98 5.14 9.83 -4.03
CA TYR A 98 4.44 9.80 -5.31
C TYR A 98 2.97 9.45 -5.07
N PRO A 99 2.11 10.44 -4.76
CA PRO A 99 0.70 10.21 -4.47
C PRO A 99 -0.01 9.42 -5.57
N LEU A 100 -0.86 8.48 -5.17
CA LEU A 100 -1.66 7.66 -6.07
C LEU A 100 -3.05 8.24 -6.33
N VAL A 101 -3.52 9.09 -5.41
CA VAL A 101 -4.83 9.74 -5.47
C VAL A 101 -4.65 11.26 -5.58
N ASP A 102 -5.42 11.88 -6.46
CA ASP A 102 -5.57 13.34 -6.58
C ASP A 102 -6.90 13.74 -5.93
N GLY A 103 -6.84 14.64 -4.97
CA GLY A 103 -7.95 15.00 -4.10
C GLY A 103 -8.33 16.48 -4.21
N GLN A 104 -9.62 16.75 -4.31
CA GLN A 104 -10.19 18.10 -4.22
C GLN A 104 -10.98 18.28 -2.91
N GLY A 105 -10.82 19.45 -2.27
CA GLY A 105 -11.36 19.76 -0.95
C GLY A 105 -10.29 19.76 0.13
N ASN A 106 -10.67 19.64 1.39
CA ASN A 106 -9.72 19.53 2.50
C ASN A 106 -9.30 18.06 2.70
N TRP A 107 -8.05 17.75 2.37
CA TRP A 107 -7.41 16.43 2.52
C TRP A 107 -6.38 16.41 3.66
N GLY A 108 -6.50 17.33 4.63
CA GLY A 108 -5.55 17.50 5.73
C GLY A 108 -4.39 18.43 5.35
N SER A 109 -3.52 18.69 6.32
CA SER A 109 -2.36 19.56 6.16
C SER A 109 -1.10 18.93 6.75
N ILE A 110 0.07 19.53 6.49
CA ILE A 110 1.33 19.09 7.08
C ILE A 110 1.29 19.21 8.61
N ASP A 111 0.72 20.30 9.13
CA ASP A 111 0.65 20.59 10.57
C ASP A 111 -0.33 19.66 11.30
N ASP A 112 -1.44 19.31 10.66
CA ASP A 112 -2.41 18.35 11.17
C ASP A 112 -2.88 17.41 10.04
N PRO A 113 -2.16 16.30 9.79
CA PRO A 113 -2.50 15.33 8.76
C PRO A 113 -3.88 14.71 8.93
N LYS A 114 -4.42 14.67 10.16
CA LYS A 114 -5.72 14.08 10.48
C LYS A 114 -6.88 15.08 10.32
N SER A 115 -6.59 16.35 10.10
CA SER A 115 -7.60 17.41 9.88
C SER A 115 -8.25 17.40 8.48
N PHE A 116 -8.46 16.22 7.89
CA PHE A 116 -9.13 16.10 6.60
C PHE A 116 -10.66 16.14 6.73
N ALA A 117 -11.35 16.63 5.71
CA ALA A 117 -12.80 16.63 5.69
C ALA A 117 -13.37 15.22 5.46
N ALA A 118 -14.58 14.97 5.97
CA ALA A 118 -15.29 13.70 5.74
C ALA A 118 -15.51 13.43 4.24
N MET A 119 -15.54 12.14 3.86
CA MET A 119 -15.65 11.67 2.46
C MET A 119 -16.86 12.17 1.67
N ARG A 120 -17.87 12.73 2.34
CA ARG A 120 -19.03 13.38 1.69
C ARG A 120 -18.70 14.77 1.12
N TYR A 121 -17.63 15.40 1.60
CA TYR A 121 -17.20 16.74 1.18
C TYR A 121 -16.04 16.70 0.19
N THR A 122 -15.17 15.69 0.27
CA THR A 122 -14.02 15.54 -0.62
C THR A 122 -14.39 14.82 -1.92
N GLU A 123 -13.59 15.06 -2.96
CA GLU A 123 -13.70 14.38 -4.24
C GLU A 123 -12.32 13.88 -4.67
N SER A 124 -12.26 12.73 -5.35
CA SER A 124 -11.01 12.09 -5.75
C SER A 124 -11.01 11.60 -7.19
N LYS A 125 -9.81 11.47 -7.74
CA LYS A 125 -9.46 10.72 -8.95
C LYS A 125 -8.04 10.15 -8.80
N LEU A 126 -7.61 9.30 -9.72
CA LEU A 126 -6.23 8.78 -9.72
C LEU A 126 -5.25 9.84 -10.23
N THR A 127 -4.03 9.87 -9.68
CA THR A 127 -2.95 10.68 -10.25
C THR A 127 -2.45 10.06 -11.57
N LYS A 128 -1.60 10.81 -12.30
CA LYS A 128 -0.89 10.25 -13.46
C LYS A 128 0.05 9.11 -13.05
N TYR A 129 0.66 9.19 -11.86
CA TYR A 129 1.60 8.18 -11.35
C TYR A 129 0.91 6.83 -11.14
N ALA A 130 -0.36 6.78 -10.74
CA ALA A 130 -1.10 5.52 -10.58
C ALA A 130 -1.18 4.67 -11.86
N GLN A 131 -0.95 5.24 -13.05
CA GLN A 131 -0.83 4.47 -14.30
C GLN A 131 0.35 3.51 -14.30
N VAL A 132 1.39 3.77 -13.50
CA VAL A 132 2.51 2.83 -13.26
C VAL A 132 2.01 1.46 -12.79
N LEU A 133 0.88 1.43 -12.07
CA LEU A 133 0.30 0.20 -11.52
C LEU A 133 -0.83 -0.37 -12.39
N LEU A 134 -1.44 0.42 -13.28
CA LEU A 134 -2.71 0.06 -13.93
C LEU A 134 -2.60 -0.15 -15.44
N ARG A 135 -1.57 0.41 -16.09
CA ARG A 135 -1.46 0.47 -17.56
C ARG A 135 -1.60 -0.90 -18.23
N GLU A 136 -1.08 -1.93 -17.59
CA GLU A 136 -0.99 -3.28 -18.16
C GLU A 136 -1.98 -4.27 -17.54
N LEU A 137 -2.86 -3.83 -16.63
CA LEU A 137 -3.76 -4.70 -15.87
C LEU A 137 -4.71 -5.52 -16.76
N GLY A 138 -5.22 -4.90 -17.82
CA GLY A 138 -6.15 -5.54 -18.77
C GLY A 138 -5.48 -6.47 -19.79
N GLN A 139 -4.16 -6.67 -19.72
CA GLN A 139 -3.39 -7.39 -20.74
C GLN A 139 -3.04 -8.84 -20.33
N GLY A 140 -3.67 -9.37 -19.27
CA GLY A 140 -3.40 -10.71 -18.77
C GLY A 140 -2.08 -10.84 -17.99
N THR A 141 -1.61 -9.74 -17.39
CA THR A 141 -0.34 -9.65 -16.66
C THR A 141 -0.42 -10.05 -15.19
N VAL A 142 -1.63 -10.25 -14.66
CA VAL A 142 -1.85 -10.62 -13.26
C VAL A 142 -2.88 -11.72 -13.10
N THR A 143 -2.76 -12.45 -12.00
CA THR A 143 -3.76 -13.41 -11.54
C THR A 143 -4.95 -12.69 -10.93
N TRP A 144 -6.14 -13.22 -11.22
CA TRP A 144 -7.41 -12.74 -10.69
C TRP A 144 -7.97 -13.76 -9.71
N GLN A 145 -8.58 -13.27 -8.63
CA GLN A 145 -9.30 -14.09 -7.67
C GLN A 145 -10.74 -13.62 -7.53
N ALA A 146 -11.59 -14.48 -6.97
CA ALA A 146 -12.93 -14.08 -6.58
C ALA A 146 -12.86 -13.07 -5.42
N ASN A 147 -13.79 -12.12 -5.37
CA ASN A 147 -13.97 -11.25 -4.22
C ASN A 147 -14.59 -12.03 -3.03
N PHE A 148 -14.82 -11.34 -1.91
CA PHE A 148 -15.24 -11.97 -0.65
C PHE A 148 -16.60 -12.70 -0.71
N ASP A 149 -17.51 -12.33 -1.61
CA ASP A 149 -18.82 -12.99 -1.80
C ASP A 149 -18.89 -13.83 -3.10
N GLY A 150 -17.80 -13.89 -3.87
CA GLY A 150 -17.70 -14.67 -5.10
C GLY A 150 -18.43 -14.09 -6.31
N THR A 151 -19.06 -12.93 -6.21
CA THR A 151 -19.86 -12.35 -7.31
C THR A 151 -19.02 -11.58 -8.33
N LEU A 152 -17.83 -11.12 -7.93
CA LEU A 152 -16.90 -10.34 -8.76
C LEU A 152 -15.50 -10.93 -8.73
N LYS A 153 -14.64 -10.43 -9.61
CA LYS A 153 -13.20 -10.70 -9.58
C LYS A 153 -12.43 -9.48 -9.12
N GLU A 154 -11.33 -9.71 -8.40
CA GLU A 154 -10.34 -8.70 -8.06
C GLU A 154 -8.94 -9.18 -8.44
N PRO A 155 -8.03 -8.25 -8.80
CA PRO A 155 -6.65 -8.62 -9.09
C PRO A 155 -5.90 -8.95 -7.80
N GLN A 156 -5.14 -10.04 -7.80
CA GLN A 156 -4.29 -10.40 -6.66
C GLN A 156 -3.18 -9.37 -6.43
N LEU A 157 -2.62 -8.84 -7.52
CA LEU A 157 -1.58 -7.81 -7.57
C LEU A 157 -1.88 -6.83 -8.69
N LEU A 158 -1.27 -5.65 -8.64
CA LEU A 158 -1.21 -4.74 -9.78
C LEU A 158 0.11 -4.91 -10.56
N PRO A 159 0.12 -4.85 -11.90
CA PRO A 159 1.34 -4.96 -12.69
C PRO A 159 2.15 -3.66 -12.58
N ALA A 160 2.96 -3.55 -11.53
CA ALA A 160 3.75 -2.36 -11.28
C ALA A 160 4.93 -2.28 -12.25
N MET A 161 4.93 -1.27 -13.12
CA MET A 161 6.03 -1.00 -14.06
C MET A 161 7.27 -0.38 -13.39
N LEU A 162 7.14 0.06 -12.13
CA LEU A 162 8.22 0.56 -11.30
C LEU A 162 8.07 -0.02 -9.88
N PRO A 163 9.18 -0.17 -9.12
CA PRO A 163 9.18 -0.77 -7.79
C PRO A 163 8.56 0.17 -6.75
N ASN A 164 7.23 0.29 -6.77
CA ASN A 164 6.48 1.23 -5.94
C ASN A 164 6.69 1.02 -4.43
N VAL A 165 7.04 -0.20 -4.00
CA VAL A 165 7.37 -0.52 -2.61
C VAL A 165 8.57 0.30 -2.08
N LEU A 166 9.56 0.60 -2.94
CA LEU A 166 10.70 1.44 -2.59
C LEU A 166 10.40 2.92 -2.81
N LEU A 167 9.65 3.24 -3.86
CA LEU A 167 9.36 4.63 -4.26
C LEU A 167 8.48 5.35 -3.23
N ASN A 168 7.41 4.70 -2.78
CA ASN A 168 6.49 5.28 -1.80
C ASN A 168 6.76 4.79 -0.37
N GLY A 169 7.56 3.74 -0.22
CA GLY A 169 7.75 3.10 1.08
C GLY A 169 6.48 2.41 1.57
N ALA A 170 6.56 1.86 2.78
CA ALA A 170 5.43 1.25 3.46
C ALA A 170 5.72 1.14 4.95
N SER A 171 4.74 1.50 5.78
CA SER A 171 4.79 1.30 7.22
C SER A 171 3.61 0.46 7.66
N GLY A 172 3.81 -0.51 8.55
CA GLY A 172 2.78 -1.44 8.98
C GLY A 172 3.13 -2.20 10.24
N ILE A 173 2.15 -2.33 11.13
CA ILE A 173 2.28 -3.09 12.38
C ILE A 173 1.37 -4.32 12.25
N ALA A 174 1.97 -5.50 12.27
CA ALA A 174 1.27 -6.78 12.24
C ALA A 174 1.26 -7.43 13.63
N VAL A 175 0.88 -8.71 13.70
CA VAL A 175 1.01 -9.48 14.93
C VAL A 175 2.39 -10.13 14.97
N GLY A 176 3.20 -9.77 15.96
CA GLY A 176 4.55 -10.30 16.15
C GLY A 176 5.64 -9.73 15.22
N MET A 177 5.28 -8.86 14.28
CA MET A 177 6.23 -8.22 13.34
C MET A 177 5.73 -6.85 12.87
N SER A 178 6.62 -6.08 12.27
CA SER A 178 6.31 -4.81 11.63
C SER A 178 7.18 -4.61 10.39
N THR A 179 6.79 -3.67 9.54
CA THR A 179 7.56 -3.19 8.40
C THR A 179 7.60 -1.67 8.46
N ASP A 180 8.77 -1.10 8.16
CA ASP A 180 8.93 0.34 7.99
C ASP A 180 9.97 0.57 6.91
N MET A 181 9.50 0.96 5.73
CA MET A 181 10.30 1.18 4.54
C MET A 181 10.17 2.64 4.14
N PRO A 182 11.28 3.39 4.09
CA PRO A 182 11.24 4.79 3.67
C PRO A 182 11.01 4.91 2.15
N PRO A 183 10.44 6.04 1.68
CA PRO A 183 10.35 6.36 0.26
C PRO A 183 11.72 6.70 -0.33
N HIS A 184 11.87 6.51 -1.64
CA HIS A 184 13.10 6.75 -2.37
C HIS A 184 12.85 7.48 -3.68
N ASN A 185 13.90 8.10 -4.20
CA ASN A 185 13.84 8.79 -5.48
C ASN A 185 13.68 7.81 -6.64
N ILE A 186 12.80 8.14 -7.58
CA ILE A 186 12.55 7.33 -8.78
C ILE A 186 13.78 7.16 -9.67
N GLY A 187 14.63 8.19 -9.79
CA GLY A 187 15.84 8.13 -10.61
C GLY A 187 16.87 7.16 -10.02
N ASP A 188 17.12 7.27 -8.72
CA ASP A 188 18.05 6.41 -7.98
C ASP A 188 17.60 4.94 -8.04
N VAL A 189 16.33 4.69 -7.75
CA VAL A 189 15.77 3.32 -7.74
C VAL A 189 15.77 2.71 -9.14
N VAL A 190 15.41 3.47 -10.18
CA VAL A 190 15.48 2.97 -11.57
C VAL A 190 16.93 2.69 -11.97
N SER A 191 17.88 3.55 -11.58
CA SER A 191 19.31 3.34 -11.84
C SER A 191 19.82 2.06 -11.17
N ALA A 192 19.39 1.80 -9.92
CA ALA A 192 19.71 0.56 -9.22
C ALA A 192 19.10 -0.67 -9.91
N CYS A 193 17.83 -0.61 -10.35
CA CYS A 193 17.21 -1.70 -11.11
C CYS A 193 17.93 -1.99 -12.43
N LEU A 194 18.33 -0.95 -13.18
CA LEU A 194 19.10 -1.10 -14.42
C LEU A 194 20.47 -1.73 -14.15
N ALA A 195 21.14 -1.33 -13.07
CA ALA A 195 22.42 -1.91 -12.68
C ALA A 195 22.32 -3.42 -12.36
N VAL A 196 21.23 -3.87 -11.72
CA VAL A 196 20.97 -5.31 -11.50
C VAL A 196 20.70 -6.04 -12.82
N ILE A 197 20.00 -5.42 -13.77
CA ILE A 197 19.76 -6.01 -15.10
C ILE A 197 21.07 -6.17 -15.88
N ASP A 198 21.93 -5.15 -15.85
CA ASP A 198 23.20 -5.14 -16.55
C ASP A 198 24.25 -6.05 -15.88
N ASN A 199 24.23 -6.14 -14.55
CA ASN A 199 25.09 -7.00 -13.75
C ASN A 199 24.29 -7.72 -12.65
N PRO A 200 23.81 -8.94 -12.90
CA PRO A 200 23.07 -9.73 -11.91
C PRO A 200 23.86 -10.08 -10.64
N ASP A 201 25.19 -10.02 -10.69
CA ASP A 201 26.09 -10.31 -9.56
C ASP A 201 26.47 -9.05 -8.76
N ILE A 202 25.87 -7.89 -9.08
CA ILE A 202 26.13 -6.63 -8.35
C ILE A 202 25.81 -6.79 -6.86
N SER A 203 26.73 -6.35 -6.00
CA SER A 203 26.56 -6.48 -4.56
C SER A 203 25.56 -5.47 -4.01
N ALA A 204 24.94 -5.79 -2.87
CA ALA A 204 24.06 -4.86 -2.14
C ALA A 204 24.76 -3.54 -1.80
N GLY A 205 26.06 -3.59 -1.51
CA GLY A 205 26.87 -2.40 -1.23
C GLY A 205 27.08 -1.50 -2.45
N GLU A 206 27.28 -2.08 -3.64
CA GLU A 206 27.35 -1.32 -4.90
C GLU A 206 25.99 -0.72 -5.27
N LEU A 207 24.89 -1.45 -5.02
CA LEU A 207 23.54 -0.91 -5.19
C LEU A 207 23.25 0.23 -4.23
N ALA A 208 23.69 0.11 -2.97
CA ALA A 208 23.56 1.16 -1.97
C ALA A 208 24.28 2.45 -2.39
N ASP A 209 25.41 2.35 -3.10
CA ASP A 209 26.13 3.52 -3.60
C ASP A 209 25.37 4.26 -4.72
N LEU A 210 24.42 3.60 -5.40
CA LEU A 210 23.51 4.21 -6.39
C LEU A 210 22.30 4.90 -5.75
N LEU A 211 21.96 4.56 -4.52
CA LEU A 211 20.88 5.19 -3.75
C LEU A 211 21.49 6.32 -2.90
N GLN A 212 21.10 7.58 -3.14
CA GLN A 212 21.59 8.66 -2.26
C GLN A 212 21.05 8.54 -0.82
N GLY A 213 19.96 7.81 -0.64
CA GLY A 213 19.28 7.55 0.62
C GLY A 213 17.77 7.63 0.46
N PRO A 214 17.03 7.57 1.59
CA PRO A 214 15.62 7.95 1.63
C PRO A 214 15.34 9.34 1.03
N ASP A 215 14.29 9.46 0.22
CA ASP A 215 13.79 10.71 -0.36
C ASP A 215 12.36 10.94 0.14
N TYR A 216 12.25 11.55 1.32
CA TYR A 216 10.97 11.88 1.93
C TYR A 216 10.26 13.01 1.16
N PRO A 217 8.91 13.04 1.17
CA PRO A 217 8.15 14.15 0.58
C PRO A 217 8.31 15.50 1.30
N THR A 218 9.14 15.53 2.34
CA THR A 218 9.48 16.72 3.11
C THR A 218 10.89 17.15 2.73
N TYR A 219 11.12 18.45 2.52
CA TYR A 219 12.41 19.01 2.09
C TYR A 219 13.50 18.98 3.20
N GLY A 220 13.45 18.01 4.10
CA GLY A 220 14.43 17.84 5.17
C GLY A 220 15.74 17.26 4.64
N GLU A 221 16.85 17.64 5.27
CA GLU A 221 18.16 17.07 4.97
C GLU A 221 18.36 15.74 5.71
N CYS A 222 18.76 14.69 4.99
CA CYS A 222 19.18 13.44 5.59
C CYS A 222 20.63 13.59 6.09
N ILE A 223 20.80 13.67 7.41
CA ILE A 223 22.10 13.83 8.07
C ILE A 223 22.82 12.50 8.34
N THR A 224 22.17 11.37 8.04
CA THR A 224 22.73 10.03 8.25
C THR A 224 23.95 9.83 7.36
N ALA A 225 25.05 9.34 7.92
CA ALA A 225 26.26 9.12 7.15
C ALA A 225 26.07 8.00 6.13
N LYS A 226 26.67 8.14 4.94
CA LYS A 226 26.56 7.14 3.85
C LYS A 226 26.92 5.71 4.27
N LYS A 227 27.89 5.55 5.17
CA LYS A 227 28.27 4.22 5.70
C LYS A 227 27.11 3.54 6.43
N ASP A 228 26.30 4.33 7.15
CA ASP A 228 25.21 3.83 7.99
C ASP A 228 23.99 3.53 7.10
N LEU A 229 23.75 4.34 6.06
CA LEU A 229 22.78 4.05 5.01
C LEU A 229 23.12 2.73 4.26
N ARG A 230 24.40 2.51 3.94
CA ARG A 230 24.85 1.27 3.33
C ARG A 230 24.60 0.06 4.23
N ALA A 231 24.94 0.15 5.52
CA ALA A 231 24.66 -0.91 6.48
C ALA A 231 23.14 -1.18 6.63
N LEU A 232 22.31 -0.15 6.56
CA LEU A 232 20.85 -0.27 6.57
C LEU A 232 20.38 -1.07 5.34
N TYR A 233 20.86 -0.74 4.14
CA TYR A 233 20.47 -1.45 2.93
C TYR A 233 21.00 -2.88 2.85
N GLU A 234 22.20 -3.15 3.38
CA GLU A 234 22.78 -4.50 3.41
C GLU A 234 22.08 -5.43 4.41
N SER A 235 21.62 -4.90 5.55
CA SER A 235 20.99 -5.70 6.61
C SER A 235 19.46 -5.71 6.59
N GLY A 236 18.84 -4.72 5.94
CA GLY A 236 17.39 -4.51 5.94
C GLY A 236 16.83 -3.87 7.22
N THR A 237 17.68 -3.49 8.19
CA THR A 237 17.28 -2.86 9.46
C THR A 237 18.23 -1.72 9.83
N GLY A 238 17.69 -0.62 10.36
CA GLY A 238 18.52 0.54 10.74
C GLY A 238 17.69 1.69 11.31
N SER A 239 18.31 2.85 11.49
CA SER A 239 17.68 4.09 11.97
C SER A 239 18.32 5.32 11.36
#